data_AF-A0A0J9TIN8-F1
#
_entry.id   AF-A0A0J9TIN8-F1
#
_cell.length_a   1.000
_cell.length_b   1.000
_cell.length_c   1.000
_cell.angle_alpha   90.00
_cell.angle_beta   90.00
_cell.angle_gamma   90.00
#
_symmetry.space_group_name_H-M   'P 1'
#
loop_
_entity.id
_entity.type
_entity.pdbx_description
1 polymer ?
#
loop_
_entity_poly.entity_id
_entity_poly.type
_entity_poly.pdbx_seq_one_letter_code
_entity_poly.pdbx_strand_id
1 'polypeptide(L)'
;MTCITPTEANSANNVFDPKCGTKVFVSFLSNFNHVKGDYLEYIKKINDPILRHIFIYFVQYYVDGYNYYHDSNQVYRSAACSYLRHWLQEKKDLFTYGGNCSTKKELWDNNIINLLDMLKNKNTIPDKKSRKPWCDNIPLISATIYPHELFSPNCEESIPQESIRTYPIPLSVTEKCECPQNAVHEIPSPPDQASEADRTKNLAVTSGFTAVGTLGTLFFLYRVTNKQ
;
A
#
# COMPACT_ATOMS: atom_id res chain seq x y z
N MET A 1 -8.47 4.52 20.41
CA MET A 1 -9.05 5.38 19.35
C MET A 1 -9.45 4.46 18.21
N THR A 2 -10.71 4.53 17.77
CA THR A 2 -11.27 3.60 16.79
C THR A 2 -11.32 4.29 15.44
N CYS A 3 -10.74 3.67 14.40
CA CYS A 3 -10.81 4.19 13.04
C CYS A 3 -12.19 3.96 12.46
N ILE A 4 -12.88 5.05 12.11
CA ILE A 4 -14.21 5.01 11.50
C ILE A 4 -14.03 4.98 9.98
N THR A 5 -14.76 4.07 9.33
CA THR A 5 -14.80 4.02 7.86
C THR A 5 -15.72 5.13 7.35
N PRO A 6 -15.23 6.06 6.50
CA PRO A 6 -16.06 7.12 5.94
C PRO A 6 -17.11 6.54 4.97
N THR A 7 -18.19 7.27 4.77
CA THR A 7 -19.24 6.90 3.80
C THR A 7 -19.48 8.03 2.80
N GLU A 8 -19.69 7.71 1.53
CA GLU A 8 -19.99 8.73 0.51
C GLU A 8 -21.35 9.40 0.77
N ALA A 9 -22.32 8.63 1.28
CA ALA A 9 -23.69 9.10 1.51
C ALA A 9 -23.80 10.22 2.58
N ASN A 10 -22.78 10.39 3.42
CA ASN A 10 -22.77 11.38 4.48
C ASN A 10 -21.41 12.07 4.62
N SER A 11 -20.86 12.55 3.50
CA SER A 11 -19.57 13.24 3.44
C SER A 11 -19.44 14.39 4.45
N ALA A 12 -20.52 15.12 4.75
CA ALA A 12 -20.53 16.24 5.69
C ALA A 12 -20.10 15.87 7.12
N ASN A 13 -20.38 14.65 7.56
CA ASN A 13 -20.08 14.18 8.92
C ASN A 13 -18.83 13.29 9.01
N ASN A 14 -18.15 13.03 7.89
CA ASN A 14 -16.95 12.22 7.92
C ASN A 14 -15.80 12.93 8.64
N VAL A 15 -15.13 12.18 9.50
CA VAL A 15 -13.99 12.61 10.30
C VAL A 15 -12.75 11.88 9.79
N PHE A 16 -11.67 12.62 9.56
CA PHE A 16 -10.39 12.03 9.16
C PHE A 16 -9.38 12.13 10.31
N ASP A 17 -8.88 10.97 10.74
CA ASP A 17 -7.70 10.86 11.59
C ASP A 17 -6.53 10.35 10.73
N PRO A 18 -5.40 11.07 10.63
CA PRO A 18 -4.22 10.63 9.89
C PRO A 18 -3.72 9.22 10.28
N LYS A 19 -3.89 8.80 11.54
CA LYS A 19 -3.52 7.44 12.00
C LYS A 19 -4.37 6.35 11.36
N CYS A 20 -5.55 6.74 10.87
CA CYS A 20 -6.52 5.86 10.21
C CYS A 20 -6.46 5.97 8.69
N GLY A 21 -5.49 6.71 8.12
CA GLY A 21 -5.43 6.95 6.68
C GLY A 21 -5.41 5.68 5.83
N THR A 22 -4.79 4.59 6.30
CA THR A 22 -4.76 3.29 5.60
C THR A 22 -6.09 2.53 5.62
N LYS A 23 -7.07 2.95 6.43
CA LYS A 23 -8.45 2.43 6.38
C LYS A 23 -9.29 3.13 5.33
N VAL A 24 -8.92 4.35 4.96
CA VAL A 24 -9.57 5.17 3.94
C VAL A 24 -8.90 4.93 2.59
N PHE A 25 -7.59 5.13 2.54
CA PHE A 25 -6.73 4.90 1.40
C PHE A 25 -6.06 3.53 1.56
N VAL A 26 -6.83 2.48 1.28
CA VAL A 26 -6.44 1.09 1.55
C VAL A 26 -5.27 0.66 0.69
N SER A 27 -4.25 0.08 1.31
CA SER A 27 -2.98 -0.28 0.63
C SER A 27 -3.14 -1.32 -0.48
N PHE A 28 -4.20 -2.13 -0.43
CA PHE A 28 -4.50 -3.15 -1.42
C PHE A 28 -5.95 -3.02 -1.84
N LEU A 29 -6.15 -2.71 -3.12
CA LEU A 29 -7.46 -2.63 -3.74
C LEU A 29 -7.70 -3.87 -4.61
N SER A 30 -8.86 -4.49 -4.46
CA SER A 30 -9.30 -5.57 -5.36
C SER A 30 -9.82 -5.03 -6.70
N ASN A 31 -10.24 -3.76 -6.73
CA ASN A 31 -10.76 -3.10 -7.92
C ASN A 31 -10.53 -1.57 -7.85
N PHE A 32 -10.48 -0.92 -9.01
CA PHE A 32 -10.29 0.51 -9.20
C PHE A 32 -11.50 1.15 -9.88
N ASN A 33 -12.59 1.33 -9.12
CA ASN A 33 -13.88 1.79 -9.65
C ASN A 33 -13.85 3.22 -10.25
N HIS A 34 -12.90 4.04 -9.82
CA HIS A 34 -12.77 5.43 -10.28
C HIS A 34 -11.77 5.60 -11.43
N VAL A 35 -11.01 4.57 -11.77
CA VAL A 35 -10.03 4.60 -12.87
C VAL A 35 -10.71 4.20 -14.17
N LYS A 36 -11.49 5.13 -14.74
CA LYS A 36 -12.29 4.92 -15.95
C LYS A 36 -12.31 6.17 -16.84
N GLY A 37 -12.83 6.01 -18.07
CA GLY A 37 -12.93 7.09 -19.06
C GLY A 37 -11.56 7.73 -19.33
N ASP A 38 -11.51 9.06 -19.35
CA ASP A 38 -10.30 9.83 -19.65
C ASP A 38 -9.10 9.46 -18.75
N TYR A 39 -9.33 9.09 -17.50
CA TYR A 39 -8.23 8.69 -16.61
C TYR A 39 -7.57 7.39 -17.09
N LEU A 40 -8.38 6.41 -17.46
CA LEU A 40 -7.90 5.14 -17.99
C LEU A 40 -7.20 5.33 -19.34
N GLU A 41 -7.79 6.13 -20.22
CA GLU A 41 -7.23 6.52 -21.52
C GLU A 41 -5.85 7.17 -21.38
N TYR A 42 -5.70 8.07 -20.41
CA TYR A 42 -4.43 8.74 -20.11
C TYR A 42 -3.38 7.76 -19.57
N ILE A 43 -3.73 7.00 -18.53
CA ILE A 43 -2.82 6.06 -17.87
C ILE A 43 -2.34 4.95 -18.81
N LYS A 44 -3.17 4.48 -19.75
CA LYS A 44 -2.79 3.49 -20.76
C LYS A 44 -1.59 3.90 -21.62
N LYS A 45 -1.38 5.21 -21.83
CA LYS A 45 -0.30 5.76 -22.66
C LYS A 45 1.05 5.79 -21.93
N ILE A 46 1.06 5.58 -20.61
CA ILE A 46 2.28 5.55 -19.80
C ILE A 46 2.94 4.19 -19.96
N ASN A 47 4.15 4.15 -20.54
CA ASN A 47 4.85 2.90 -20.82
C ASN A 47 5.40 2.21 -19.56
N ASP A 48 5.85 2.99 -18.58
CA ASP A 48 6.44 2.44 -17.35
C ASP A 48 5.35 1.79 -16.48
N PRO A 49 5.46 0.48 -16.18
CA PRO A 49 4.42 -0.25 -15.45
C PRO A 49 4.32 0.17 -13.98
N ILE A 50 5.43 0.60 -13.36
CA ILE A 50 5.45 1.06 -11.97
C ILE A 50 4.76 2.41 -11.87
N LEU A 51 5.09 3.35 -12.76
CA LEU A 51 4.45 4.65 -12.80
C LEU A 51 2.95 4.52 -13.08
N ARG A 52 2.59 3.65 -14.04
CA ARG A 52 1.20 3.32 -14.34
C ARG A 52 0.46 2.83 -13.09
N HIS A 53 1.07 1.91 -12.34
CA HIS A 53 0.49 1.38 -11.10
C HIS A 53 0.30 2.48 -10.04
N ILE A 54 1.30 3.33 -9.81
CA ILE A 54 1.19 4.45 -8.87
C ILE A 54 0.04 5.38 -9.26
N PHE A 55 -0.11 5.68 -10.54
CA PHE A 55 -1.13 6.62 -11.03
C PHE A 55 -2.54 6.05 -10.97
N ILE A 56 -2.71 4.74 -11.15
CA ILE A 56 -3.98 4.04 -10.91
C ILE A 56 -4.44 4.25 -9.46
N TYR A 57 -3.55 3.98 -8.50
CA TYR A 57 -3.84 4.21 -7.08
C TYR A 57 -4.09 5.69 -6.77
N PHE A 58 -3.29 6.58 -7.36
CA PHE A 58 -3.45 8.01 -7.13
C PHE A 58 -4.82 8.53 -7.57
N VAL A 59 -5.28 8.15 -8.76
CA VAL A 59 -6.62 8.51 -9.26
C VAL A 59 -7.68 7.97 -8.31
N GLN A 60 -7.61 6.70 -7.94
CA GLN A 60 -8.57 6.08 -7.04
C GLN A 60 -8.63 6.83 -5.71
N TYR A 61 -7.50 7.05 -5.05
CA TYR A 61 -7.44 7.77 -3.78
C TYR A 61 -7.86 9.23 -3.86
N TYR A 62 -7.52 9.93 -4.94
CA TYR A 62 -7.92 11.32 -5.10
C TYR A 62 -9.43 11.45 -5.24
N VAL A 63 -10.08 10.54 -5.97
CA VAL A 63 -11.55 10.52 -6.12
C VAL A 63 -12.22 10.03 -4.85
N ASP A 64 -11.70 8.98 -4.20
CA ASP A 64 -12.20 8.51 -2.89
C ASP A 64 -12.16 9.63 -1.85
N GLY A 65 -11.03 10.33 -1.76
CA GLY A 65 -10.86 11.46 -0.85
C GLY A 65 -11.87 12.58 -1.12
N TYR A 66 -12.17 12.86 -2.39
CA TYR A 66 -13.24 13.78 -2.76
C TYR A 66 -14.60 13.27 -2.28
N ASN A 67 -15.00 12.06 -2.68
CA ASN A 67 -16.31 11.50 -2.38
C ASN A 67 -16.57 11.45 -0.87
N TYR A 68 -15.55 11.09 -0.09
CA TYR A 68 -15.66 10.99 1.36
C TYR A 68 -15.60 12.34 2.07
N TYR A 69 -14.80 13.31 1.62
CA TYR A 69 -14.48 14.50 2.43
C TYR A 69 -14.81 15.86 1.81
N HIS A 70 -15.41 15.93 0.62
CA HIS A 70 -15.68 17.21 -0.06
C HIS A 70 -16.53 18.18 0.79
N ASP A 71 -17.55 17.67 1.48
CA ASP A 71 -18.42 18.47 2.37
C ASP A 71 -18.04 18.39 3.85
N SER A 72 -17.03 17.59 4.21
CA SER A 72 -16.57 17.50 5.61
C SER A 72 -16.06 18.86 6.11
N ASN A 73 -16.02 19.00 7.44
CA ASN A 73 -15.33 20.11 8.08
C ASN A 73 -13.92 20.30 7.47
N GLN A 74 -13.54 21.56 7.23
CA GLN A 74 -12.27 21.92 6.61
C GLN A 74 -11.07 21.23 7.26
N VAL A 75 -11.06 21.06 8.58
CA VAL A 75 -9.96 20.38 9.31
C VAL A 75 -9.77 18.95 8.80
N TYR A 76 -10.85 18.18 8.66
CA TYR A 76 -10.79 16.79 8.22
C TYR A 76 -10.49 16.68 6.72
N ARG A 77 -11.10 17.54 5.90
CA ARG A 77 -10.79 17.60 4.47
C ARG A 77 -9.32 17.94 4.23
N SER A 78 -8.78 18.93 4.94
CA SER A 78 -7.36 19.32 4.86
C SER A 78 -6.45 18.20 5.38
N ALA A 79 -6.83 17.48 6.42
CA ALA A 79 -6.06 16.35 6.92
C ALA A 79 -6.03 15.17 5.93
N ALA A 80 -7.17 14.83 5.30
CA ALA A 80 -7.25 13.80 4.27
C ALA A 80 -6.40 14.17 3.03
N CYS A 81 -6.50 15.41 2.58
CA CYS A 81 -5.67 15.92 1.48
C CYS A 81 -4.17 15.89 1.84
N SER A 82 -3.80 16.28 3.05
CA SER A 82 -2.40 16.25 3.53
C SER A 82 -1.85 14.81 3.55
N TYR A 83 -2.65 13.85 4.00
CA TYR A 83 -2.29 12.44 3.97
C TYR A 83 -2.04 11.95 2.53
N LEU A 84 -2.98 12.22 1.61
CA LEU A 84 -2.84 11.83 0.20
C LEU A 84 -1.59 12.45 -0.43
N ARG A 85 -1.31 13.71 -0.11
CA ARG A 85 -0.11 14.41 -0.57
C ARG A 85 1.18 13.75 -0.08
N HIS A 86 1.26 13.36 1.19
CA HIS A 86 2.42 12.64 1.73
C HIS A 86 2.56 11.26 1.09
N TRP A 87 1.46 10.53 0.89
CA TRP A 87 1.47 9.25 0.20
C TRP A 87 2.01 9.39 -1.23
N LEU A 88 1.58 10.40 -1.98
CA LEU A 88 2.07 10.59 -3.34
C LEU A 88 3.56 10.96 -3.37
N GLN A 89 4.01 11.78 -2.41
CA GLN A 89 5.42 12.12 -2.28
C GLN A 89 6.28 10.88 -1.98
N GLU A 90 5.83 10.00 -1.09
CA GLU A 90 6.49 8.72 -0.83
C GLU A 90 6.61 7.89 -2.12
N LYS A 91 5.55 7.84 -2.95
CA LYS A 91 5.58 7.10 -4.23
C LYS A 91 6.49 7.75 -5.27
N LYS A 92 6.53 9.09 -5.32
CA LYS A 92 7.49 9.83 -6.14
C LYS A 92 8.93 9.49 -5.73
N ASP A 93 9.22 9.54 -4.44
CA ASP A 93 10.56 9.27 -3.93
C ASP A 93 10.99 7.83 -4.18
N LEU A 94 10.07 6.87 -4.06
CA LEU A 94 10.32 5.47 -4.41
C LEU A 94 10.60 5.30 -5.91
N PHE A 95 9.78 5.93 -6.76
CA PHE A 95 9.88 5.79 -8.21
C PHE A 95 11.12 6.48 -8.80
N THR A 96 11.48 7.64 -8.25
CA THR A 96 12.55 8.49 -8.76
C THR A 96 13.86 8.37 -7.97
N TYR A 97 13.88 7.50 -6.95
CA TYR A 97 14.96 7.39 -5.98
C TYR A 97 15.34 8.77 -5.37
N GLY A 98 14.33 9.47 -4.86
CA GLY A 98 14.48 10.84 -4.33
C GLY A 98 14.86 11.89 -5.38
N GLY A 99 14.64 11.59 -6.65
CA GLY A 99 15.04 12.44 -7.79
C GLY A 99 16.41 12.13 -8.38
N ASN A 100 17.17 11.18 -7.82
CA ASN A 100 18.48 10.79 -8.33
C ASN A 100 18.40 10.01 -9.65
N CYS A 101 17.27 9.35 -9.93
CA CYS A 101 17.02 8.73 -11.24
C CYS A 101 16.41 9.76 -12.20
N SER A 102 17.25 10.49 -12.94
CA SER A 102 16.83 11.60 -13.82
C SER A 102 15.75 11.20 -14.84
N THR A 103 15.90 10.05 -15.50
CA THR A 103 14.92 9.55 -16.49
C THR A 103 13.55 9.25 -15.85
N LYS A 104 13.54 8.62 -14.68
CA LYS A 104 12.33 8.37 -13.89
C LYS A 104 11.70 9.68 -13.40
N LYS A 105 12.52 10.63 -12.95
CA LYS A 105 12.06 11.95 -12.52
C LYS A 105 11.38 12.71 -13.66
N GLU A 106 12.01 12.76 -14.83
CA GLU A 106 11.42 13.38 -16.02
C GLU A 106 10.09 12.70 -16.39
N LEU A 107 10.06 11.35 -16.40
CA LEU A 107 8.84 10.62 -16.69
C LEU A 107 7.73 10.91 -15.68
N TRP A 108 8.05 11.01 -14.40
CA TRP A 108 7.11 11.41 -13.35
C TRP A 108 6.56 12.83 -13.62
N ASP A 109 7.45 13.80 -13.78
CA ASP A 109 7.09 15.23 -13.90
C ASP A 109 6.24 15.48 -15.15
N ASN A 110 6.59 14.85 -16.28
CA ASN A 110 5.85 14.96 -17.55
C ASN A 110 4.41 14.41 -17.47
N ASN A 111 4.18 13.40 -16.61
CA ASN A 111 2.87 12.76 -16.52
C ASN A 111 2.01 13.27 -15.35
N ILE A 112 2.63 13.65 -14.22
CA ILE A 112 1.86 14.00 -13.01
C ILE A 112 1.06 15.30 -13.17
N ILE A 113 1.60 16.29 -13.89
CA ILE A 113 0.95 17.61 -14.08
C ILE A 113 -0.38 17.45 -14.80
N ASN A 114 -0.37 16.78 -15.95
CA ASN A 114 -1.57 16.54 -16.75
C ASN A 114 -2.62 15.73 -15.99
N LEU A 115 -2.19 14.66 -15.30
CA LEU A 115 -3.11 13.85 -14.50
C LEU A 115 -3.74 14.65 -13.35
N LEU A 116 -2.94 15.47 -12.67
CA LEU A 116 -3.42 16.35 -11.60
C LEU A 116 -4.44 17.37 -12.10
N ASP A 117 -4.22 17.98 -13.26
CA ASP A 117 -5.15 18.94 -13.83
C ASP A 117 -6.50 18.29 -14.15
N MET A 118 -6.49 17.07 -14.71
CA MET A 118 -7.71 16.29 -14.93
C MET A 118 -8.46 15.99 -13.63
N LEU A 119 -7.73 15.68 -12.55
CA LEU A 119 -8.30 15.39 -11.23
C LEU A 119 -8.85 16.65 -10.56
N LYS A 120 -8.10 17.75 -10.57
CA LYS A 120 -8.45 19.04 -9.98
C LYS A 120 -9.68 19.65 -10.63
N ASN A 121 -9.78 19.58 -11.95
CA ASN A 121 -10.91 20.16 -12.69
C ASN A 121 -12.23 19.43 -12.42
N LYS A 122 -12.18 18.10 -12.24
CA LYS A 122 -13.38 17.27 -12.04
C LYS A 122 -13.87 17.22 -10.58
N ASN A 123 -12.96 17.34 -9.61
CA ASN A 123 -13.27 17.13 -8.19
C ASN A 123 -13.08 18.44 -7.41
N THR A 124 -14.10 19.29 -7.45
CA THR A 124 -14.05 20.65 -6.91
C THR A 124 -15.07 20.86 -5.79
N ILE A 125 -14.77 21.80 -4.89
CA ILE A 125 -15.62 22.25 -3.79
C ILE A 125 -15.98 23.74 -3.95
N PRO A 126 -17.09 24.20 -3.37
CA PRO A 126 -17.43 25.63 -3.35
C PRO A 126 -16.36 26.48 -2.65
N ASP A 127 -16.01 27.62 -3.23
CA ASP A 127 -15.09 28.60 -2.63
C ASP A 127 -15.50 30.03 -2.94
N LYS A 128 -16.13 30.72 -1.99
CA LYS A 128 -16.59 32.14 -2.06
C LYS A 128 -17.31 32.56 -3.36
N LYS A 129 -16.58 32.70 -4.47
CA LYS A 129 -17.06 33.14 -5.80
C LYS A 129 -16.69 32.19 -6.94
N SER A 130 -16.02 31.09 -6.68
CA SER A 130 -15.60 30.10 -7.68
C SER A 130 -15.67 28.68 -7.11
N ARG A 131 -15.23 27.71 -7.92
CA ARG A 131 -14.95 26.35 -7.48
C ARG A 131 -13.45 26.17 -7.42
N LYS A 132 -12.96 25.52 -6.37
CA LYS A 132 -11.54 25.14 -6.24
C LYS A 132 -11.41 23.63 -6.10
N PRO A 133 -10.26 23.03 -6.42
CA PRO A 133 -10.05 21.61 -6.16
C PRO A 133 -10.22 21.29 -4.67
N TRP A 134 -10.74 20.11 -4.37
CA TRP A 134 -10.92 19.70 -2.97
C TRP A 134 -9.58 19.50 -2.25
N CYS A 135 -8.55 19.12 -3.01
CA CYS A 135 -7.19 18.92 -2.54
C CYS A 135 -6.19 19.64 -3.47
N ASP A 136 -5.64 20.73 -2.97
CA ASP A 136 -4.63 21.55 -3.64
C ASP A 136 -3.23 21.31 -3.08
N ASN A 137 -2.21 21.83 -3.78
CA ASN A 137 -0.79 21.76 -3.39
C ASN A 137 -0.15 20.36 -3.52
N ILE A 138 -0.57 19.59 -4.52
CA ILE A 138 0.13 18.41 -5.02
C ILE A 138 0.90 18.83 -6.29
N PRO A 139 2.19 18.47 -6.49
CA PRO A 139 3.08 17.66 -5.63
C PRO A 139 3.92 18.46 -4.63
N LEU A 140 4.52 17.77 -3.65
CA LEU A 140 5.53 18.34 -2.75
C LEU A 140 6.85 18.57 -3.53
N ILE A 141 7.50 19.72 -3.28
CA ILE A 141 8.76 20.12 -3.94
C ILE A 141 9.97 19.43 -3.28
N SER A 142 9.81 18.87 -2.08
CA SER A 142 10.89 18.25 -1.33
C SER A 142 11.48 17.03 -2.04
N ALA A 143 12.80 16.99 -2.15
CA ALA A 143 13.55 15.80 -2.51
C ALA A 143 13.95 15.05 -1.23
N THR A 144 13.74 13.74 -1.20
CA THR A 144 14.26 12.89 -0.12
C THR A 144 15.76 12.69 -0.29
N ILE A 145 16.53 12.96 0.76
CA ILE A 145 17.98 12.75 0.79
C ILE A 145 18.26 11.34 1.29
N TYR A 146 18.87 10.52 0.45
CA TYR A 146 19.30 9.16 0.81
C TYR A 146 20.69 9.16 1.44
N PRO A 147 21.00 8.18 2.33
CA PRO A 147 22.36 7.94 2.79
C PRO A 147 23.34 7.82 1.62
N HIS A 148 24.52 8.43 1.75
CA HIS A 148 25.49 8.56 0.67
C HIS A 148 25.99 7.20 0.15
N GLU A 149 26.04 6.18 1.02
CA GLU A 149 26.43 4.81 0.69
C GLU A 149 25.49 4.13 -0.31
N LEU A 150 24.28 4.69 -0.50
CA LEU A 150 23.26 4.18 -1.41
C LEU A 150 23.12 5.03 -2.69
N PHE A 151 24.07 5.95 -2.98
CA PHE A 151 23.94 6.93 -4.07
C PHE A 151 24.12 6.35 -5.50
N SER A 152 24.39 5.05 -5.65
CA SER A 152 24.53 4.39 -6.95
C SER A 152 23.34 3.47 -7.28
N PRO A 153 22.11 4.01 -7.47
CA PRO A 153 20.97 3.19 -7.85
C PRO A 153 21.11 2.72 -9.32
N ASN A 154 20.72 1.48 -9.60
CA ASN A 154 20.43 1.08 -10.97
C ASN A 154 19.01 1.53 -11.35
N CYS A 155 18.90 2.62 -12.12
CA CYS A 155 17.61 3.21 -12.50
C CYS A 155 16.91 2.51 -13.68
N GLU A 156 17.63 1.66 -14.43
CA GLU A 156 17.19 1.11 -15.73
C GLU A 156 16.48 -0.26 -15.61
N GLU A 157 16.66 -1.00 -14.51
CA GLU A 157 16.18 -2.39 -14.35
C GLU A 157 14.65 -2.58 -14.29
N SER A 158 13.87 -1.50 -14.20
CA SER A 158 12.40 -1.59 -14.06
C SER A 158 11.65 -1.74 -15.38
N ILE A 159 12.32 -1.58 -16.51
CA ILE A 159 11.77 -1.93 -17.82
C ILE A 159 12.15 -3.38 -18.08
N PRO A 160 11.18 -4.31 -18.25
CA PRO A 160 11.51 -5.67 -18.65
C PRO A 160 12.31 -5.59 -19.94
N GLN A 161 13.60 -5.92 -19.88
CA GLN A 161 14.30 -6.21 -21.12
C GLN A 161 13.57 -7.40 -21.74
N GLU A 162 13.18 -7.27 -23.00
CA GLU A 162 12.78 -8.42 -23.80
C GLU A 162 13.97 -9.38 -23.80
N SER A 163 14.00 -10.31 -22.85
CA SER A 163 14.86 -11.46 -22.99
C SER A 163 14.23 -12.22 -24.16
N ILE A 164 14.75 -12.01 -25.36
CA ILE A 164 14.53 -12.93 -26.47
C ILE A 164 15.20 -14.23 -26.03
N ARG A 165 14.51 -14.99 -25.18
CA ARG A 165 14.82 -16.40 -25.01
C ARG A 165 14.28 -17.04 -26.26
N THR A 166 15.17 -17.22 -27.24
CA THR A 166 14.97 -18.19 -28.31
C THR A 166 14.92 -19.55 -27.64
N TYR A 167 13.77 -19.90 -27.07
CA TYR A 167 13.50 -21.27 -26.70
C TYR A 167 13.40 -22.04 -28.03
N PRO A 168 14.31 -22.98 -28.33
CA PRO A 168 14.05 -23.89 -29.42
C PRO A 168 12.73 -24.59 -29.12
N ILE A 169 11.76 -24.46 -30.02
CA ILE A 169 10.49 -25.18 -29.96
C ILE A 169 10.86 -26.66 -29.84
N PRO A 170 10.51 -27.35 -28.73
CA PRO A 170 10.68 -28.78 -28.67
C PRO A 170 9.82 -29.37 -29.79
N LEU A 171 10.44 -30.14 -30.69
CA LEU A 171 9.73 -30.94 -31.68
C LEU A 171 8.61 -31.68 -30.96
N SER A 172 7.37 -31.48 -31.43
CA SER A 172 6.19 -32.12 -30.87
C SER A 172 6.29 -33.63 -31.10
N VAL A 173 6.87 -34.35 -30.15
CA VAL A 173 6.74 -35.81 -30.10
C VAL A 173 5.32 -36.07 -29.66
N THR A 174 4.50 -36.55 -30.60
CA THR A 174 3.15 -37.01 -30.32
C THR A 174 3.25 -38.40 -29.70
N GLU A 175 3.60 -38.47 -28.42
CA GLU A 175 3.42 -39.71 -27.66
C GLU A 175 1.97 -39.79 -27.18
N LYS A 176 1.26 -40.80 -27.65
CA LYS A 176 -0.06 -41.17 -27.12
C LYS A 176 0.14 -41.62 -25.67
N CYS A 177 -0.32 -40.82 -24.72
CA CYS A 177 -0.42 -41.25 -23.34
C CYS A 177 -1.46 -42.37 -23.24
N GLU A 178 -1.02 -43.62 -23.18
CA GLU A 178 -1.83 -44.73 -22.67
C GLU A 178 -1.50 -44.89 -21.18
N CYS A 179 -2.46 -44.55 -20.31
CA CYS A 179 -2.34 -44.82 -18.89
C CYS A 179 -2.53 -46.33 -18.65
N PRO A 180 -1.54 -47.07 -18.12
CA PRO A 180 -1.78 -48.45 -17.72
C PRO A 180 -2.75 -48.49 -16.54
N GLN A 181 -3.80 -49.32 -16.66
CA GLN A 181 -4.75 -49.54 -15.58
C GLN A 181 -4.04 -50.17 -14.37
N ASN A 182 -4.32 -49.58 -13.20
CA ASN A 182 -3.77 -49.89 -11.87
C ASN A 182 -3.45 -51.37 -11.64
N ALA A 183 -2.17 -51.69 -11.49
CA ALA A 183 -1.77 -52.85 -10.70
C ALA A 183 -1.83 -52.45 -9.21
N VAL A 184 -2.65 -53.16 -8.44
CA VAL A 184 -2.79 -52.98 -6.99
C VAL A 184 -1.42 -53.18 -6.34
N HIS A 185 -0.83 -52.09 -5.83
CA HIS A 185 0.28 -52.20 -4.90
C HIS A 185 -0.26 -52.44 -3.50
N GLU A 186 0.11 -53.59 -2.92
CA GLU A 186 -0.10 -53.89 -1.51
C GLU A 186 0.56 -52.81 -0.64
N ILE A 187 -0.22 -52.23 0.27
CA ILE A 187 0.22 -51.24 1.24
C ILE A 187 0.92 -51.99 2.39
N PRO A 188 2.20 -51.73 2.68
CA PRO A 188 2.81 -52.19 3.92
C PRO A 188 2.16 -51.46 5.10
N SER A 189 1.70 -52.23 6.09
CA SER A 189 1.07 -51.73 7.30
C SER A 189 1.98 -50.73 8.08
N PRO A 190 1.42 -49.66 8.65
CA PRO A 190 2.17 -48.71 9.48
C PRO A 190 2.63 -49.39 10.79
N PRO A 191 3.82 -49.07 11.32
CA PRO A 191 4.15 -49.43 12.69
C PRO A 191 3.26 -48.65 13.67
N ASP A 192 2.79 -49.37 14.69
CA ASP A 192 1.75 -48.97 15.64
C ASP A 192 1.98 -47.61 16.32
N GLN A 193 0.84 -46.94 16.52
CA GLN A 193 0.69 -45.67 17.19
C GLN A 193 0.55 -45.85 18.71
N ALA A 194 1.29 -45.03 19.44
CA ALA A 194 1.04 -44.44 20.76
C ALA A 194 0.92 -45.34 22.02
N SER A 195 1.81 -45.07 22.99
CA SER A 195 1.39 -45.00 24.39
C SER A 195 0.73 -43.62 24.60
N GLU A 196 -0.53 -43.64 24.99
CA GLU A 196 -1.32 -42.48 25.39
C GLU A 196 -0.58 -41.63 26.43
N ALA A 197 -0.39 -40.35 26.12
CA ALA A 197 -0.14 -39.32 27.11
C ALA A 197 -1.24 -38.27 27.00
N ASP A 198 -2.14 -38.33 27.98
CA ASP A 198 -3.20 -37.40 28.34
C ASP A 198 -2.88 -35.94 27.94
N ARG A 199 -3.63 -35.42 26.97
CA ARG A 199 -3.52 -34.04 26.45
C ARG A 199 -4.19 -33.00 27.36
N THR A 200 -4.37 -33.27 28.65
CA THR A 200 -4.94 -32.31 29.61
C THR A 200 -3.89 -31.50 30.40
N LYS A 201 -2.58 -31.66 30.14
CA LYS A 201 -1.53 -31.04 31.00
C LYS A 201 -0.76 -29.83 30.47
N ASN A 202 -1.16 -29.20 29.36
CA ASN A 202 -0.48 -27.99 28.86
C ASN A 202 -1.24 -26.67 29.09
N LEU A 203 -2.17 -26.64 30.06
CA LEU A 203 -2.77 -25.41 30.60
C LEU A 203 -2.09 -25.00 31.90
N ALA A 204 -0.77 -24.75 31.89
CA ALA A 204 -0.09 -24.30 33.11
C ALA A 204 1.29 -23.64 32.94
N VAL A 205 1.60 -22.90 31.85
CA VAL A 205 2.84 -22.08 31.85
C VAL A 205 2.68 -20.79 31.03
N THR A 206 1.85 -19.86 31.49
CA THR A 206 1.96 -18.42 31.14
C THR A 206 1.31 -17.51 32.19
N SER A 207 1.29 -17.91 33.47
CA SER A 207 0.84 -17.05 34.59
C SER A 207 1.96 -16.74 35.59
N GLY A 208 3.23 -16.84 35.17
CA GLY A 208 4.41 -16.58 36.01
C GLY A 208 5.13 -15.25 35.78
N PHE A 209 4.78 -14.49 34.73
CA PHE A 209 5.49 -13.25 34.37
C PHE A 209 4.78 -11.95 34.81
N THR A 210 3.63 -12.04 35.49
CA THR A 210 2.92 -10.86 36.02
C THR A 210 3.20 -10.57 37.49
N ALA A 211 3.84 -11.47 38.24
CA ALA A 211 4.19 -11.22 39.66
C ALA A 211 5.59 -10.62 39.86
N VAL A 212 6.56 -10.93 38.98
CA VAL A 212 7.94 -10.42 39.10
C VAL A 212 8.06 -8.98 38.56
N GLY A 213 7.30 -8.62 37.52
CA GLY A 213 7.32 -7.27 36.94
C GLY A 213 6.77 -6.18 37.87
N THR A 214 5.80 -6.52 38.71
CA THR A 214 5.13 -5.58 39.62
C THR A 214 5.99 -5.26 40.85
N LEU A 215 6.76 -6.25 41.35
CA LEU A 215 7.73 -6.03 42.43
C LEU A 215 8.95 -5.22 41.94
N GLY A 216 9.40 -5.44 40.70
CA GLY A 216 10.48 -4.66 40.10
C GLY A 216 10.13 -3.18 39.95
N THR A 217 8.93 -2.85 39.47
CA THR A 217 8.49 -1.46 39.29
C THR A 217 8.31 -0.73 40.63
N LEU A 218 7.79 -1.39 41.67
CA LEU A 218 7.72 -0.82 43.02
C LEU A 218 9.11 -0.55 43.64
N PHE A 219 10.10 -1.42 43.41
CA PHE A 219 11.47 -1.21 43.89
C PHE A 219 12.15 0.00 43.20
N PHE A 220 11.96 0.17 41.89
CA PHE A 220 12.48 1.34 41.17
C PHE A 220 11.82 2.65 41.62
N LEU A 221 10.49 2.66 41.82
CA LEU A 221 9.77 3.84 42.32
C LEU A 221 10.21 4.22 43.74
N TYR A 222 10.40 3.23 44.63
CA TYR A 222 10.89 3.46 45.99
C TYR A 222 12.31 4.04 46.02
N ARG A 223 13.21 3.59 45.13
CA ARG A 223 14.58 4.09 45.06
C ARG A 223 14.69 5.52 44.53
N VAL A 224 13.78 5.92 43.64
CA VAL A 224 13.75 7.28 43.06
C VAL A 224 13.12 8.29 44.03
N THR A 225 12.15 7.86 44.84
CA THR A 225 11.48 8.74 45.81
C THR A 225 12.26 8.93 47.11
N ASN A 226 13.11 7.97 47.52
CA ASN A 226 13.94 8.07 48.73
C ASN A 226 15.39 8.52 48.48
N LYS A 227 15.70 9.07 47.31
CA LYS A 227 16.92 9.86 47.10
C LYS A 227 16.55 11.33 46.96
N GLN A 228 16.26 11.94 48.10
CA GLN A 228 16.19 13.38 48.28
C GLN A 228 17.21 13.75 49.36
#